data_AF-A0A7C6NWU9-F1
#
_entry.id   AF-A0A7C6NWU9-F1
#
_cell.length_a   1.000
_cell.length_b   1.000
_cell.length_c   1.000
_cell.angle_alpha   90.00
_cell.angle_beta   90.00
_cell.angle_gamma   90.00
#
_symmetry.space_group_name_H-M   'P 1'
#
loop_
_entity.id
_entity.type
_entity.pdbx_description
1 polymer ?
#
loop_
_entity_poly.entity_id
_entity_poly.type
_entity_poly.pdbx_seq_one_letter_code
_entity_poly.pdbx_strand_id
1 'polypeptide(L)'
;MKRVVWKEVSAFLAVTFGVTWLFWFGASFDFAPVSAYLIMTGTAVPSVVGLIFTIAFGGKPELKSLLRSALRLKAPRIWWSYATLLFPGILLCACAIFTMKGCSLPPAQFPIWFLPLAFFYIFACMGPLGEELGWRGFLLKRLLSQWNPIKAGGRSPGYPDKKWGGGPVGHPHVYHRLHCKNDGKISEAFRAG
;
A
#
# COMPACT_ATOMS: atom_id res chain seq x y z
N MET A 1 21.39 1.62 -5.89
CA MET A 1 20.11 1.87 -5.19
C MET A 1 18.87 1.59 -6.05
N LYS A 2 18.64 2.30 -7.16
CA LYS A 2 17.48 2.08 -8.06
C LYS A 2 17.23 0.62 -8.45
N ARG A 3 18.27 -0.10 -8.88
CA ARG A 3 18.15 -1.51 -9.32
C ARG A 3 17.75 -2.47 -8.19
N VAL A 4 18.08 -2.16 -6.93
CA VAL A 4 17.70 -2.98 -5.77
C VAL A 4 16.22 -2.78 -5.44
N VAL A 5 15.77 -1.53 -5.39
CA VAL A 5 14.36 -1.19 -5.16
C VAL A 5 13.44 -1.80 -6.22
N TRP A 6 13.85 -1.80 -7.49
CA TRP A 6 13.07 -2.44 -8.56
C TRP A 6 12.96 -3.96 -8.40
N LYS A 7 14.00 -4.63 -7.88
CA LYS A 7 13.94 -6.06 -7.57
C LYS A 7 12.95 -6.33 -6.43
N GLU A 8 13.01 -5.53 -5.37
CA GLU A 8 12.07 -5.64 -4.23
C GLU A 8 10.62 -5.42 -4.66
N VAL A 9 10.37 -4.36 -5.45
CA VAL A 9 9.04 -4.02 -5.97
C VAL A 9 8.52 -5.13 -6.89
N SER A 10 9.35 -5.59 -7.84
CA SER A 10 8.94 -6.63 -8.78
C SER A 10 8.68 -7.96 -8.07
N ALA A 11 9.52 -8.32 -7.10
CA ALA A 11 9.32 -9.52 -6.29
C ALA A 11 8.03 -9.43 -5.46
N PHE A 12 7.76 -8.27 -4.85
CA PHE A 12 6.51 -8.06 -4.10
C PHE A 12 5.29 -8.21 -5.00
N LEU A 13 5.29 -7.56 -6.18
CA LEU A 13 4.19 -7.64 -7.14
C LEU A 13 3.99 -9.07 -7.65
N ALA A 14 5.06 -9.76 -8.02
CA ALA A 14 5.00 -11.13 -8.54
C ALA A 14 4.46 -12.11 -7.48
N VAL A 15 4.95 -12.04 -6.25
CA VAL A 15 4.49 -12.91 -5.15
C VAL A 15 3.05 -12.57 -4.77
N THR A 16 2.72 -11.29 -4.60
CA THR A 16 1.35 -10.87 -4.25
C THR A 16 0.37 -11.32 -5.31
N PHE A 17 0.67 -11.07 -6.59
CA PHE A 17 -0.16 -11.51 -7.70
C PHE A 17 -0.29 -13.04 -7.73
N GLY A 18 0.82 -13.78 -7.74
CA GLY A 18 0.78 -15.24 -7.82
C GLY A 18 -0.02 -15.89 -6.69
N VAL A 19 0.16 -15.41 -5.45
CA VAL A 19 -0.54 -15.95 -4.28
C VAL A 19 -2.02 -15.55 -4.27
N THR A 20 -2.36 -14.30 -4.54
CA THR A 20 -3.77 -13.87 -4.63
C THR A 20 -4.53 -14.66 -5.69
N TRP A 21 -3.95 -14.81 -6.88
CA TRP A 21 -4.58 -15.54 -7.97
C TRP A 21 -4.69 -17.04 -7.69
N LEU A 22 -3.74 -17.64 -6.96
CA LEU A 22 -3.86 -19.02 -6.52
C LEU A 22 -5.07 -19.22 -5.59
N PHE A 23 -5.25 -18.32 -4.61
CA PHE A 23 -6.40 -18.37 -3.71
C PHE A 23 -7.72 -18.16 -4.45
N TRP A 24 -7.80 -17.15 -5.32
CA TRP A 24 -9.01 -16.84 -6.06
C TRP A 24 -9.35 -17.89 -7.11
N PHE A 25 -8.35 -18.48 -7.78
CA PHE A 25 -8.56 -19.60 -8.68
C PHE A 25 -9.06 -20.83 -7.93
N GLY A 26 -8.51 -21.11 -6.74
CA GLY A 26 -9.02 -22.16 -5.86
C GLY A 26 -10.49 -21.94 -5.45
N ALA A 27 -10.89 -20.69 -5.24
CA ALA A 27 -12.27 -20.33 -4.91
C ALA A 27 -13.26 -20.63 -6.05
N SER A 28 -12.80 -20.62 -7.31
CA SER A 28 -13.63 -20.88 -8.49
C SER A 28 -14.12 -22.33 -8.61
N PHE A 29 -13.58 -23.27 -7.83
CA PHE A 29 -14.00 -24.68 -7.83
C PHE A 29 -15.22 -24.96 -6.95
N ASP A 30 -15.91 -23.92 -6.48
CA ASP A 30 -17.23 -23.94 -5.83
C ASP A 30 -17.36 -24.87 -4.61
N PHE A 31 -16.28 -25.01 -3.86
CA PHE A 31 -16.29 -25.69 -2.57
C PHE A 31 -16.89 -24.76 -1.50
N ALA A 32 -18.21 -24.58 -1.44
CA ALA A 32 -18.82 -23.80 -0.35
C ALA A 32 -18.70 -24.56 0.99
N PRO A 33 -18.32 -23.91 2.12
CA PRO A 33 -18.03 -22.48 2.31
C PRO A 33 -16.56 -22.08 2.08
N VAL A 34 -15.69 -23.03 1.71
CA VAL A 34 -14.24 -22.84 1.49
C VAL A 34 -13.95 -21.71 0.48
N SER A 35 -14.77 -21.56 -0.56
CA SER A 35 -14.62 -20.50 -1.58
C SER A 35 -14.65 -19.08 -0.99
N ALA A 36 -15.55 -18.79 -0.04
CA ALA A 36 -15.62 -17.49 0.61
C ALA A 36 -14.36 -17.18 1.44
N TYR A 37 -13.87 -18.18 2.19
CA TYR A 37 -12.62 -18.04 2.96
C TYR A 37 -11.42 -17.84 2.05
N LEU A 38 -11.34 -18.56 0.92
CA LEU A 38 -10.27 -18.41 -0.06
C LEU A 38 -10.23 -17.00 -0.66
N ILE A 39 -11.38 -16.44 -1.03
CA ILE A 39 -11.49 -15.06 -1.52
C ILE A 39 -10.97 -14.08 -0.47
N MET A 40 -11.43 -14.23 0.78
CA MET A 40 -11.06 -13.37 1.91
C MET A 40 -9.55 -13.45 2.22
N THR A 41 -8.97 -14.65 2.16
CA THR A 41 -7.52 -14.83 2.32
C THR A 41 -6.76 -14.20 1.16
N GLY A 42 -7.26 -14.33 -0.08
CA GLY A 42 -6.68 -13.73 -1.27
C GLY A 42 -6.61 -12.21 -1.21
N THR A 43 -7.64 -11.56 -0.65
CA THR A 43 -7.66 -10.10 -0.41
C THR A 43 -6.67 -9.65 0.66
N ALA A 44 -6.34 -10.50 1.63
CA ALA A 44 -5.37 -10.15 2.69
C ALA A 44 -3.90 -10.36 2.27
N VAL A 45 -3.64 -11.04 1.14
CA VAL A 45 -2.30 -11.37 0.65
C VAL A 45 -1.39 -10.14 0.54
N PRO A 46 -1.79 -8.99 -0.04
CA PRO A 46 -0.89 -7.84 -0.18
C PRO A 46 -0.33 -7.36 1.16
N SER A 47 -1.15 -7.31 2.22
CA SER A 47 -0.65 -6.91 3.53
C SER A 47 0.24 -7.95 4.18
N VAL A 48 -0.09 -9.24 4.05
CA VAL A 48 0.75 -10.32 4.59
C VAL A 48 2.12 -10.33 3.91
N VAL A 49 2.14 -10.32 2.58
CA VAL A 49 3.38 -10.27 1.78
C VAL A 49 4.13 -8.98 2.06
N GLY A 50 3.43 -7.85 2.16
CA GLY A 50 4.02 -6.54 2.47
C GLY A 50 4.70 -6.50 3.83
N LEU A 51 4.09 -7.08 4.87
CA LEU A 51 4.69 -7.19 6.20
C LEU A 51 5.92 -8.10 6.18
N ILE A 52 5.82 -9.28 5.55
CA ILE A 52 6.94 -10.21 5.41
C ILE A 52 8.12 -9.54 4.69
N PHE A 53 7.84 -8.86 3.58
CA PHE A 53 8.86 -8.19 2.77
C PHE A 53 9.44 -6.97 3.50
N THR A 54 8.65 -6.24 4.26
CA THR A 54 9.15 -5.13 5.10
C THR A 54 10.16 -5.64 6.12
N ILE A 55 9.88 -6.78 6.75
CA ILE A 55 10.81 -7.41 7.70
C ILE A 55 12.05 -7.94 6.98
N ALA A 56 11.88 -8.62 5.84
CA ALA A 56 12.97 -9.23 5.08
C ALA A 56 13.98 -8.20 4.54
N PHE A 57 13.50 -7.05 4.04
CA PHE A 57 14.36 -6.04 3.40
C PHE A 57 14.79 -4.89 4.32
N GLY A 58 13.99 -4.53 5.33
CA GLY A 58 14.27 -3.41 6.22
C GLY A 58 14.33 -3.73 7.71
N GLY A 59 14.07 -4.98 8.10
CA GLY A 59 14.16 -5.44 9.47
C GLY A 59 13.10 -4.89 10.43
N LYS A 60 13.30 -5.17 11.72
CA LYS A 60 12.40 -4.77 12.81
C LYS A 60 12.14 -3.25 12.92
N PRO A 61 13.13 -2.35 12.69
CA PRO A 61 12.89 -0.92 12.75
C PRO A 61 11.91 -0.44 11.67
N GLU A 62 12.01 -0.99 10.46
CA GLU A 62 11.11 -0.61 9.37
C GLU A 62 9.68 -1.10 9.62
N LEU A 63 9.52 -2.33 10.13
CA LEU A 63 8.22 -2.87 10.55
C LEU A 63 7.56 -1.95 11.60
N LYS A 64 8.30 -1.55 12.63
CA LYS A 64 7.78 -0.67 13.69
C LYS A 64 7.34 0.68 13.12
N SER A 65 8.10 1.22 12.16
CA SER A 65 7.72 2.45 11.45
C SER A 65 6.44 2.28 10.64
N LEU A 66 6.26 1.14 9.98
CA LEU A 66 5.06 0.83 9.18
C LEU A 66 3.83 0.74 10.09
N LEU A 67 3.89 -0.07 11.15
CA LEU A 67 2.79 -0.23 12.11
C LEU A 67 2.43 1.09 12.81
N ARG A 68 3.44 1.88 13.19
CA ARG A 68 3.21 3.20 13.78
C ARG A 68 2.54 4.17 12.80
N SER A 69 2.88 4.08 11.51
CA SER A 69 2.22 4.87 10.47
C SER A 69 0.78 4.43 10.25
N ALA A 70 0.50 3.13 10.28
CA ALA A 70 -0.85 2.58 10.12
C ALA A 70 -1.79 3.00 11.26
N LEU A 71 -1.27 3.10 12.49
CA LEU A 71 -2.05 3.52 13.67
C LEU A 71 -2.15 5.05 13.82
N ARG A 72 -1.51 5.83 12.93
CA ARG A 72 -1.52 7.29 13.02
C ARG A 72 -2.81 7.85 12.40
N LEU A 73 -3.88 7.89 13.19
CA LEU A 73 -5.17 8.48 12.80
C LEU A 73 -5.22 10.02 12.88
N LYS A 74 -4.07 10.69 12.87
CA LYS A 74 -4.00 12.16 12.95
C LYS A 74 -4.16 12.77 11.56
N ALA A 75 -5.40 13.11 11.21
CA ALA A 75 -5.73 13.88 10.01
C ALA A 75 -6.64 15.07 10.37
N PRO A 76 -6.48 16.24 9.69
CA PRO A 76 -7.41 17.36 9.82
C PRO A 76 -8.86 16.93 9.55
N ARG A 77 -9.83 17.53 10.25
CA ARG A 77 -11.27 17.18 10.14
C ARG A 77 -11.79 17.21 8.71
N ILE A 78 -11.27 18.11 7.87
CA ILE A 78 -11.64 18.19 6.45
C ILE A 78 -11.33 16.89 5.68
N TRP A 79 -10.25 16.18 6.01
CA TRP A 79 -9.93 14.91 5.37
C TRP A 79 -10.85 13.78 5.83
N TRP A 80 -11.31 13.81 7.07
CA TRP A 80 -12.34 12.89 7.57
C TRP A 80 -13.68 13.12 6.86
N SER A 81 -14.08 14.37 6.66
CA SER A 81 -15.30 14.67 5.88
C SER A 81 -15.16 14.24 4.43
N TYR A 82 -14.01 14.47 3.78
CA TYR A 82 -13.79 13.97 2.42
C TYR A 82 -13.83 12.43 2.36
N ALA A 83 -13.12 11.74 3.26
CA ALA A 83 -13.09 10.28 3.27
C ALA A 83 -14.49 9.66 3.48
N THR A 84 -15.35 10.33 4.26
CA THR A 84 -16.67 9.79 4.61
C THR A 84 -17.76 10.21 3.63
N LEU A 85 -17.74 11.45 3.13
CA LEU A 85 -18.84 12.03 2.36
C LEU A 85 -18.63 12.04 0.85
N LEU A 86 -17.39 11.92 0.36
CA LEU A 86 -17.12 12.03 -1.07
C LEU A 86 -17.83 10.94 -1.87
N PHE A 87 -17.66 9.67 -1.48
CA PHE A 87 -18.28 8.55 -2.18
C PHE A 87 -19.82 8.53 -2.06
N PRO A 88 -20.41 8.69 -0.86
CA PRO A 88 -21.86 8.83 -0.75
C PRO A 88 -22.39 10.02 -1.56
N GLY A 89 -21.69 11.15 -1.55
CA GLY A 89 -22.05 12.33 -2.35
C GLY A 89 -22.04 12.03 -3.85
N ILE A 90 -21.00 11.40 -4.37
CA ILE A 90 -20.92 10.98 -5.78
C ILE A 90 -22.06 10.02 -6.13
N LEU A 91 -22.36 9.05 -5.26
CA LEU A 91 -23.42 8.07 -5.47
C LEU A 91 -24.80 8.76 -5.51
N LEU A 92 -25.08 9.67 -4.57
CA LEU A 92 -26.31 10.45 -4.54
C LEU A 92 -26.47 11.30 -5.81
N CYS A 93 -25.39 11.97 -6.25
CA CYS A 93 -25.40 12.71 -7.52
C CYS A 93 -25.69 11.78 -8.71
N ALA A 94 -25.06 10.60 -8.77
CA ALA A 94 -25.30 9.63 -9.82
C ALA A 94 -26.76 9.14 -9.82
N CYS A 95 -27.32 8.82 -8.66
CA CYS A 95 -28.73 8.45 -8.50
C CYS A 95 -29.67 9.58 -8.95
N ALA A 96 -29.40 10.82 -8.56
CA ALA A 96 -30.20 11.97 -8.97
C ALA A 96 -30.23 12.11 -10.50
N ILE A 97 -29.07 12.09 -11.15
CA ILE A 97 -28.95 12.13 -12.62
C ILE A 97 -29.71 10.96 -13.27
N PHE A 98 -29.59 9.76 -12.71
CA PHE A 98 -30.27 8.56 -13.23
C PHE A 98 -31.80 8.69 -13.15
N THR A 99 -32.33 9.18 -12.03
CA THR A 99 -33.77 9.43 -11.86
C THR A 99 -34.28 10.57 -12.73
N MET A 100 -33.48 11.64 -12.94
CA MET A 100 -33.83 12.72 -13.86
C MET A 100 -33.95 12.26 -15.32
N LYS A 101 -33.28 11.16 -15.69
CA LYS A 101 -33.42 10.51 -17.01
C LYS A 101 -34.67 9.62 -17.11
N GLY A 102 -35.52 9.58 -16.08
CA GLY A 102 -36.73 8.77 -16.04
C GLY A 102 -36.50 7.30 -15.69
N CYS A 103 -35.29 6.94 -15.25
CA CYS A 103 -35.00 5.58 -14.81
C CYS A 103 -35.42 5.37 -13.35
N SER A 104 -35.93 4.18 -13.04
CA SER A 104 -36.24 3.77 -11.66
C SER A 104 -35.03 3.15 -10.98
N LEU A 105 -34.81 3.50 -9.71
CA LEU A 105 -33.76 2.89 -8.91
C LEU A 105 -34.15 1.45 -8.52
N PRO A 106 -33.18 0.52 -8.45
CA PRO A 106 -33.44 -0.80 -7.92
C PRO A 106 -33.87 -0.71 -6.44
N PRO A 107 -34.71 -1.64 -5.96
CA PRO A 107 -35.09 -1.69 -4.56
C PRO A 107 -33.87 -1.93 -3.68
N ALA A 108 -33.90 -1.39 -2.47
CA ALA A 108 -32.86 -1.62 -1.48
C ALA A 108 -32.75 -3.13 -1.18
N GLN A 109 -31.59 -3.72 -1.49
CA GLN A 109 -31.34 -5.14 -1.23
C GLN A 109 -31.16 -5.44 0.26
N PHE A 110 -30.75 -4.44 1.04
CA PHE A 110 -30.48 -4.57 2.46
C PHE A 110 -31.15 -3.43 3.23
N PRO A 111 -31.60 -3.70 4.47
CA PRO A 111 -32.18 -2.67 5.31
C PRO A 111 -31.10 -1.68 5.78
N ILE A 112 -31.50 -0.42 6.02
CA ILE A 112 -30.55 0.66 6.33
C ILE A 112 -29.71 0.38 7.59
N TRP A 113 -30.29 -0.30 8.57
CA TRP A 113 -29.59 -0.66 9.82
C TRP A 113 -28.44 -1.65 9.60
N PHE A 114 -28.38 -2.35 8.47
CA PHE A 114 -27.31 -3.29 8.14
C PHE A 114 -26.04 -2.57 7.65
N LEU A 115 -26.14 -1.32 7.18
CA LEU A 115 -25.00 -0.58 6.61
C LEU A 115 -23.80 -0.48 7.56
N PRO A 116 -23.95 -0.12 8.84
CA PRO A 116 -22.81 -0.06 9.76
C PRO A 116 -22.10 -1.41 9.91
N LEU A 117 -22.86 -2.50 10.00
CA LEU A 117 -22.31 -3.85 10.10
C LEU A 117 -21.55 -4.23 8.83
N ALA A 118 -22.14 -3.99 7.66
CA ALA A 118 -21.50 -4.25 6.38
C ALA A 118 -20.21 -3.42 6.21
N PHE A 119 -20.24 -2.16 6.64
CA PHE A 119 -19.07 -1.28 6.61
C PHE A 119 -17.91 -1.85 7.44
N PHE A 120 -18.15 -2.24 8.70
CA PHE A 120 -17.09 -2.79 9.54
C PHE A 120 -16.59 -4.15 9.03
N TYR A 121 -17.49 -5.00 8.54
CA TYR A 121 -17.12 -6.28 7.93
C TYR A 121 -16.22 -6.08 6.71
N ILE A 122 -16.62 -5.24 5.76
CA ILE A 122 -15.82 -4.95 4.57
C ILE A 122 -14.50 -4.29 4.98
N PHE A 123 -14.54 -3.31 5.88
CA PHE A 123 -13.35 -2.59 6.32
C PHE A 123 -12.28 -3.52 6.92
N ALA A 124 -12.70 -4.50 7.73
CA ALA A 124 -11.80 -5.43 8.40
C ALA A 124 -11.41 -6.64 7.53
N CYS A 125 -12.35 -7.23 6.81
CA CYS A 125 -12.18 -8.56 6.20
C CYS A 125 -11.96 -8.53 4.69
N MET A 126 -12.48 -7.53 3.98
CA MET A 126 -12.44 -7.49 2.50
C MET A 126 -11.88 -6.19 1.94
N GLY A 127 -11.32 -5.34 2.79
CA GLY A 127 -11.13 -3.93 2.48
C GLY A 127 -9.78 -3.38 2.93
N PRO A 128 -9.72 -2.08 3.30
CA PRO A 128 -8.48 -1.33 3.45
C PRO A 128 -7.46 -1.98 4.38
N LEU A 129 -7.91 -2.60 5.47
CA LEU A 129 -6.96 -3.14 6.44
C LEU A 129 -6.16 -4.33 5.90
N GLY A 130 -6.78 -5.15 5.04
CA GLY A 130 -6.18 -6.34 4.44
C GLY A 130 -5.25 -6.04 3.27
N GLU A 131 -5.35 -4.87 2.64
CA GLU A 131 -4.60 -4.53 1.43
C GLU A 131 -3.59 -3.39 1.63
N GLU A 132 -3.96 -2.38 2.42
CA GLU A 132 -3.25 -1.10 2.46
C GLU A 132 -1.86 -1.19 3.09
N LEU A 133 -1.58 -2.18 3.95
CA LEU A 133 -0.23 -2.36 4.52
C LEU A 133 0.77 -2.80 3.45
N GLY A 134 0.32 -3.60 2.47
CA GLY A 134 1.12 -3.98 1.31
C GLY A 134 1.32 -2.83 0.35
N TRP A 135 0.20 -2.25 -0.10
CA TRP A 135 0.22 -1.22 -1.14
C TRP A 135 0.85 0.08 -0.65
N ARG A 136 0.37 0.65 0.46
CA ARG A 136 0.88 1.92 0.98
C ARG A 136 2.10 1.74 1.87
N GLY A 137 2.13 0.68 2.67
CA GLY A 137 3.20 0.44 3.64
C GLY A 137 4.50 -0.03 3.01
N PHE A 138 4.42 -1.00 2.08
CA PHE A 138 5.59 -1.53 1.39
C PHE A 138 5.79 -0.86 0.02
N LEU A 139 4.90 -1.13 -0.95
CA LEU A 139 5.11 -0.78 -2.37
C LEU A 139 5.28 0.72 -2.60
N LEU A 140 4.31 1.52 -2.16
CA LEU A 140 4.30 2.97 -2.36
C LEU A 140 5.50 3.64 -1.69
N LYS A 141 5.88 3.20 -0.50
CA LYS A 141 7.05 3.71 0.22
C LYS A 141 8.34 3.50 -0.58
N ARG A 142 8.51 2.33 -1.21
CA ARG A 142 9.66 2.04 -2.10
C ARG A 142 9.63 2.92 -3.34
N LEU A 143 8.48 3.06 -3.99
CA LEU A 143 8.33 3.89 -5.19
C LEU A 143 8.64 5.36 -4.90
N LEU A 144 8.10 5.91 -3.81
CA LEU A 144 8.34 7.29 -3.39
C LEU A 144 9.81 7.55 -2.97
N SER A 145 10.55 6.52 -2.54
CA SER A 145 11.99 6.67 -2.26
C SER A 145 12.82 6.96 -3.52
N GLN A 146 12.27 6.66 -4.69
CA GLN A 146 12.98 6.80 -5.97
C GLN A 146 12.37 7.93 -6.84
N TRP A 147 11.08 8.26 -6.66
CA TRP A 147 10.27 9.04 -7.61
C TRP A 147 9.45 10.11 -6.87
N ASN A 148 9.22 11.27 -7.51
CA ASN A 148 8.28 12.27 -7.00
C ASN A 148 6.84 11.69 -6.97
N PRO A 149 5.95 12.16 -6.07
CA PRO A 149 4.61 11.61 -5.89
C PRO A 149 3.78 11.48 -7.17
N ILE A 150 3.94 12.43 -8.11
CA ILE A 150 3.25 12.43 -9.41
C ILE A 150 3.68 11.25 -10.28
N LYS A 151 4.98 10.90 -10.26
CA LYS A 151 5.52 9.78 -11.02
C LYS A 151 5.20 8.44 -10.34
N ALA A 152 5.19 8.39 -9.01
CA ALA A 152 4.80 7.19 -8.25
C ALA A 152 3.29 6.89 -8.35
N GLY A 153 2.45 7.91 -8.56
CA GLY A 153 1.00 7.79 -8.77
C GLY A 153 0.56 7.53 -10.20
N GLY A 154 1.49 7.43 -11.18
CA GLY A 154 1.18 6.93 -12.52
C GLY A 154 0.97 7.96 -13.65
N ARG A 155 1.55 9.18 -13.59
CA ARG A 155 1.50 10.11 -14.74
C ARG A 155 2.90 10.51 -15.25
N SER A 156 3.17 10.22 -16.52
CA SER A 156 4.23 10.82 -17.37
C SER A 156 3.62 11.12 -18.75
N PRO A 157 4.09 12.13 -19.53
CA PRO A 157 5.31 12.94 -19.39
C PRO A 157 5.09 14.47 -19.42
N GLY A 158 6.13 15.23 -19.06
CA GLY A 158 6.24 16.68 -19.28
C GLY A 158 6.96 17.39 -18.15
N TYR A 159 8.28 17.55 -18.27
CA TYR A 159 9.10 18.32 -17.32
C TYR A 159 9.67 19.54 -18.00
N PRO A 160 9.62 20.70 -17.32
CA PRO A 160 10.85 21.43 -17.12
C PRO A 160 11.14 21.60 -15.63
N ASP A 161 12.43 21.49 -15.32
CA ASP A 161 13.05 21.63 -14.02
C ASP A 161 12.89 23.06 -13.51
N LYS A 162 12.07 23.27 -12.48
CA LYS A 162 12.18 24.46 -11.63
C LYS A 162 12.44 24.01 -10.21
N LYS A 163 13.67 24.28 -9.77
CA LYS A 163 14.15 24.21 -8.40
C LYS A 163 13.13 24.88 -7.48
N TRP A 164 12.51 24.09 -6.61
CA TRP A 164 11.81 24.61 -5.44
C TRP A 164 12.87 24.96 -4.38
N GLY A 165 13.32 26.21 -4.40
CA GLY A 165 14.05 26.81 -3.29
C GLY A 165 13.07 27.30 -2.22
N GLY A 166 13.36 27.00 -0.95
CA GLY A 166 12.79 27.73 0.19
C GLY A 166 12.45 26.87 1.41
N GLY A 167 13.42 26.65 2.30
CA GLY A 167 13.16 26.41 3.75
C GLY A 167 13.60 25.04 4.30
N PRO A 168 14.32 24.99 5.44
CA PRO A 168 14.86 23.75 5.99
C PRO A 168 13.77 22.95 6.70
N VAL A 169 13.40 21.82 6.13
CA VAL A 169 12.56 20.83 6.81
C VAL A 169 13.49 19.95 7.65
N GLY A 170 13.37 20.08 8.97
CA GLY A 170 14.19 19.39 9.95
C GLY A 170 14.35 17.89 9.67
N HIS A 171 15.60 17.47 9.61
CA HIS A 171 16.02 16.08 9.69
C HIS A 171 15.51 15.44 10.98
N PRO A 172 14.94 14.21 10.92
CA PRO A 172 15.19 13.23 11.95
C PRO A 172 16.44 12.46 11.53
N HIS A 173 17.50 12.65 12.31
CA HIS A 173 18.63 11.75 12.44
C HIS A 173 18.16 10.29 12.41
N VAL A 174 18.70 9.49 11.49
CA VAL A 174 19.39 8.20 11.71
C VAL A 174 19.73 7.68 10.31
N TYR A 175 20.82 8.13 9.71
CA TYR A 175 21.65 7.36 8.78
C TYR A 175 23.00 8.06 8.69
N HIS A 176 23.76 8.00 9.79
CA HIS A 176 25.19 8.26 9.72
C HIS A 176 25.93 6.94 9.99
N ARG A 177 26.68 6.54 8.97
CA ARG A 177 28.04 5.98 9.05
C ARG A 177 28.15 4.52 9.51
N LEU A 178 28.32 3.64 8.54
CA LEU A 178 29.62 2.96 8.38
C LEU A 178 29.98 2.92 6.88
N HIS A 179 30.83 3.86 6.48
CA HIS A 179 31.70 3.73 5.32
C HIS A 179 33.13 3.84 5.86
N CYS A 180 33.91 2.80 5.67
CA CYS A 180 35.36 2.83 5.49
C CYS A 180 35.65 1.56 4.69
N LYS A 181 35.74 1.61 3.36
CA LYS A 181 36.96 1.93 2.60
C LYS A 181 38.18 1.27 3.24
N ASN A 182 38.57 0.12 2.72
CA ASN A 182 39.97 -0.20 2.62
C ASN A 182 40.21 -0.90 1.27
N ASP A 183 40.64 -0.07 0.32
CA ASP A 183 41.27 -0.51 -0.91
C ASP A 183 42.65 -1.08 -0.54
N GLY A 184 42.99 -2.24 -1.09
CA GLY A 184 44.36 -2.75 -1.28
C GLY A 184 45.40 -2.50 -0.18
N LYS A 185 45.60 -3.49 0.70
CA LYS A 185 46.90 -3.91 1.27
C LYS A 185 46.71 -5.17 2.11
N ILE A 186 46.54 -6.31 1.44
CA ILE A 186 46.77 -7.64 2.02
C ILE A 186 47.61 -8.43 0.99
N SER A 187 48.88 -8.08 0.94
CA SER A 187 49.92 -8.88 0.29
C SER A 187 51.26 -8.55 0.95
N GLU A 188 51.34 -8.66 2.28
CA GLU A 188 52.60 -8.50 3.03
C GLU A 188 52.53 -9.10 4.45
N ALA A 189 51.86 -10.25 4.61
CA ALA A 189 51.86 -11.03 5.87
C ALA A 189 52.16 -12.52 5.64
N PHE A 190 52.94 -12.83 4.61
CA PHE A 190 53.51 -14.15 4.35
C PHE A 190 54.94 -13.99 3.84
N ARG A 191 55.81 -13.41 4.69
CA ARG A 191 57.28 -13.51 4.63
C ARG A 191 57.87 -12.89 5.90
N ALA A 192 58.74 -13.67 6.56
CA ALA A 192 59.54 -13.38 7.75
C ALA A 192 58.81 -13.52 9.10
N GLY A 193 59.17 -14.60 9.81
CA GLY A 193 58.78 -14.89 11.19
C GLY A 193 58.54 -16.38 11.39
#